data_AF-A0A3D9A3Y3-F1
#
_entry.id   AF-A0A3D9A3Y3-F1
#
_cell.length_a   1.000
_cell.length_b   1.000
_cell.length_c   1.000
_cell.angle_alpha   90.00
_cell.angle_beta   90.00
_cell.angle_gamma   90.00
#
_symmetry.space_group_name_H-M   'P 1'
#
loop_
_entity.id
_entity.type
_entity.pdbx_description
1 polymer ?
#
loop_
_entity_poly.entity_id
_entity_poly.type
_entity_poly.pdbx_seq_one_letter_code
_entity_poly.pdbx_strand_id
1 'polypeptide(L)'
;MKATRKCSFCGKSFVTRSGMQRYCSEACQAEAKRARVMQKNNLFKVAQPLMEIQHQEYLTFSKAAILMGCSRQYIYKLVAIGKLKASRISNRMAFIRRADIEQMLEGNPYHRILPGNTSTPRKSSSSSLPAKREKREKESEEVLDFYSGEEVMSLFKVKQSWLYTSAKRNHIPICRIAGKNYYSKKHIDEFFGVAVDISEITDWLLTEEVEELFGMKPTALRAYTYRHKIPTKREYGRTYYSKSHLNELRRTDLVNDERYYTVEQVQQIYGLSSANICHIVKVKHIEKIKVGVKNLLLRSDVERVMAERNK
;
A
#
# COMPACT_ATOMS: atom_id res chain seq x y z
N MET A 1 12.87 -37.38 5.71
CA MET A 1 12.07 -37.07 6.92
C MET A 1 10.61 -36.97 6.53
N LYS A 2 9.68 -37.61 7.28
CA LYS A 2 8.25 -37.48 6.99
C LYS A 2 7.76 -36.10 7.46
N ALA A 3 7.15 -35.32 6.57
CA ALA A 3 6.68 -33.97 6.90
C ALA A 3 5.48 -34.04 7.86
N THR A 4 5.53 -33.29 8.96
CA THR A 4 4.44 -33.12 9.90
C THR A 4 3.74 -31.78 9.67
N ARG A 5 2.40 -31.77 9.72
CA ARG A 5 1.57 -30.55 9.59
C ARG A 5 0.49 -30.53 10.65
N LYS A 6 -0.03 -29.34 10.95
CA LYS A 6 -1.21 -29.16 11.82
C LYS A 6 -2.49 -29.24 10.99
N CYS A 7 -3.47 -30.00 11.48
CA CYS A 7 -4.79 -30.11 10.86
C CYS A 7 -5.51 -28.76 10.88
N SER A 8 -6.03 -28.33 9.74
CA SER A 8 -6.75 -27.04 9.63
C SER A 8 -8.12 -27.01 10.35
N PHE A 9 -8.58 -28.13 10.88
CA PHE A 9 -9.85 -28.21 11.61
C PHE A 9 -9.64 -28.39 13.12
N CYS A 10 -9.00 -29.48 13.55
CA CYS A 10 -8.81 -29.81 14.96
C CYS A 10 -7.47 -29.34 15.55
N GLY A 11 -6.58 -28.75 14.76
CA GLY A 11 -5.28 -28.22 15.20
C GLY A 11 -4.20 -29.25 15.54
N LYS A 12 -4.54 -30.55 15.61
CA LYS A 12 -3.61 -31.63 15.94
C LYS A 12 -2.53 -31.80 14.87
N SER A 13 -1.30 -32.07 15.28
CA SER A 13 -0.19 -32.42 14.39
C SER A 13 -0.34 -33.83 13.85
N PHE A 14 -0.16 -34.02 12.54
CA PHE A 14 -0.23 -35.32 11.88
C PHE A 14 0.85 -35.43 10.80
N VAL A 15 1.20 -36.67 10.47
CA VAL A 15 2.16 -36.98 9.41
C VAL A 15 1.44 -36.95 8.07
N THR A 16 1.88 -36.10 7.14
CA THR A 16 1.23 -35.97 5.83
C THR A 16 1.68 -37.06 4.87
N ARG A 17 0.73 -37.67 4.16
CA ARG A 17 1.00 -38.63 3.07
C ARG A 17 1.25 -37.94 1.72
N SER A 18 0.76 -36.70 1.57
CA SER A 18 0.92 -35.85 0.39
C SER A 18 1.11 -34.39 0.80
N GLY A 19 1.87 -33.63 0.03
CA GLY A 19 2.08 -32.19 0.25
C GLY A 19 0.78 -31.35 0.20
N MET A 20 -0.30 -31.89 -0.36
CA MET A 20 -1.61 -31.22 -0.43
C MET A 20 -2.54 -31.55 0.75
N GLN A 21 -2.16 -32.50 1.62
CA GLN A 21 -3.02 -32.93 2.72
C GLN A 21 -3.12 -31.84 3.81
N ARG A 22 -4.35 -31.37 4.08
CA ARG A 22 -4.67 -30.28 5.04
C ARG A 22 -5.33 -30.76 6.33
N TYR A 23 -5.88 -31.97 6.35
CA TYR A 23 -6.61 -32.52 7.49
C TYR A 23 -6.01 -33.86 7.93
N CYS A 24 -6.10 -34.14 9.23
CA CYS A 24 -5.58 -35.38 9.81
C CYS A 24 -6.44 -36.61 9.49
N SER A 25 -7.72 -36.43 9.16
CA SER A 25 -8.67 -37.50 8.85
C SER A 25 -9.79 -37.00 7.93
N GLU A 26 -10.48 -37.94 7.28
CA GLU A 26 -11.68 -37.65 6.48
C GLU A 26 -12.80 -37.04 7.33
N ALA A 27 -12.93 -37.46 8.60
CA ALA A 27 -13.87 -36.87 9.54
C ALA A 27 -13.62 -35.36 9.73
N CYS A 28 -12.37 -34.95 10.01
CA CYS A 28 -12.02 -33.53 10.13
C CYS A 28 -12.24 -32.74 8.82
N GLN A 29 -12.07 -33.38 7.67
CA GLN A 29 -12.36 -32.76 6.38
C GLN A 29 -13.86 -32.56 6.16
N ALA A 30 -14.69 -33.55 6.53
CA ALA A 30 -16.14 -33.47 6.46
C ALA A 30 -16.71 -32.43 7.43
N GLU A 31 -16.21 -32.36 8.66
CA GLU A 31 -16.61 -31.37 9.65
C GLU A 31 -16.19 -29.94 9.24
N ALA A 32 -14.98 -29.77 8.70
CA ALA A 32 -14.56 -28.49 8.13
C ALA A 32 -15.46 -28.04 6.97
N LYS A 33 -15.91 -28.98 6.13
CA LYS A 33 -16.88 -28.69 5.05
C LYS A 33 -18.24 -28.28 5.63
N ARG A 34 -18.76 -29.00 6.62
CA ARG A 34 -20.04 -28.66 7.30
C ARG A 34 -19.97 -27.29 7.98
N ALA A 35 -18.90 -26.99 8.71
CA ALA A 35 -18.70 -25.70 9.36
C ALA A 35 -18.69 -24.53 8.36
N ARG A 36 -18.03 -24.68 7.21
CA ARG A 36 -18.03 -23.67 6.14
C ARG A 36 -19.42 -23.46 5.54
N VAL A 37 -20.19 -24.52 5.33
CA VAL A 37 -21.57 -24.43 4.80
C VAL A 37 -22.47 -23.75 5.84
N MET A 38 -22.37 -24.11 7.11
CA MET A 38 -23.12 -23.47 8.20
C MET A 38 -22.80 -21.98 8.33
N GLN A 39 -21.53 -21.60 8.24
CA GLN A 39 -21.12 -20.20 8.29
C GLN A 39 -21.67 -19.40 7.10
N LYS A 40 -21.65 -19.97 5.88
CA LYS A 40 -22.26 -19.34 4.70
C LYS A 40 -23.77 -19.18 4.85
N ASN A 41 -24.45 -20.22 5.36
CA ASN A 41 -25.90 -20.18 5.55
C ASN A 41 -26.33 -19.19 6.64
N ASN A 42 -25.52 -19.03 7.70
CA ASN A 42 -25.78 -18.04 8.75
C ASN A 42 -25.65 -16.60 8.22
N LEU A 43 -24.65 -16.32 7.38
CA LEU A 43 -24.52 -15.02 6.72
C LEU A 43 -25.72 -14.70 5.82
N PHE A 44 -26.17 -15.69 5.03
CA PHE A 44 -27.33 -15.54 4.14
C PHE A 44 -28.63 -15.31 4.91
N LYS A 45 -28.85 -16.02 6.01
CA LYS A 45 -30.03 -15.85 6.89
C LYS A 45 -30.10 -14.47 7.57
N VAL A 46 -28.95 -13.85 7.85
CA VAL A 46 -28.89 -12.51 8.46
C VAL A 46 -29.10 -11.41 7.40
N ALA A 47 -28.65 -11.63 6.16
CA ALA A 47 -28.74 -10.64 5.08
C ALA A 47 -30.10 -10.61 4.35
N GLN A 48 -30.77 -11.76 4.19
CA GLN A 48 -32.08 -11.86 3.52
C GLN A 48 -33.14 -10.87 4.05
N PRO A 49 -33.37 -10.72 5.37
CA PRO A 49 -34.43 -9.85 5.86
C PRO A 49 -34.17 -8.36 5.63
N LEU A 50 -32.92 -7.92 5.43
CA LEU A 50 -32.60 -6.50 5.18
C LEU A 50 -33.06 -6.04 3.79
N MET A 51 -32.93 -6.90 2.77
CA MET A 51 -33.34 -6.56 1.40
C MET A 51 -34.85 -6.46 1.25
N GLU A 52 -35.62 -7.33 1.92
CA GLU A 52 -37.08 -7.30 1.86
C GLU A 52 -37.69 -6.12 2.65
N ILE A 53 -37.02 -5.65 3.70
CA ILE A 53 -37.50 -4.53 4.53
C ILE A 53 -37.28 -3.18 3.83
N GLN A 54 -36.22 -3.02 3.03
CA GLN A 54 -35.92 -1.76 2.35
C GLN A 54 -37.03 -1.32 1.37
N HIS A 55 -37.73 -2.26 0.73
CA HIS A 55 -38.76 -1.95 -0.25
C HIS A 55 -40.19 -1.84 0.34
N GLN A 56 -40.36 -2.08 1.65
CA GLN A 56 -41.67 -2.00 2.30
C GLN A 56 -41.99 -0.56 2.73
N GLU A 57 -43.12 -0.02 2.24
CA GLU A 57 -43.59 1.31 2.60
C GLU A 57 -44.15 1.38 4.03
N TYR A 58 -44.76 0.29 4.50
CA TYR A 58 -45.37 0.18 5.83
C TYR A 58 -44.61 -0.83 6.68
N LEU A 59 -44.04 -0.36 7.78
CA LEU A 59 -43.16 -1.13 8.64
C LEU A 59 -43.81 -1.37 10.00
N THR A 60 -43.72 -2.60 10.50
CA THR A 60 -44.00 -2.86 11.91
C THR A 60 -42.90 -2.24 12.77
N PHE A 61 -43.15 -2.05 14.07
CA PHE A 61 -42.18 -1.46 14.99
C PHE A 61 -40.86 -2.24 15.05
N SER A 62 -40.91 -3.56 14.92
CA SER A 62 -39.71 -4.41 14.83
C SER A 62 -38.93 -4.18 13.54
N LYS A 63 -39.62 -4.10 12.40
CA LYS A 63 -38.98 -3.83 11.09
C LYS A 63 -38.40 -2.41 11.04
N ALA A 64 -39.10 -1.41 11.58
CA ALA A 64 -38.60 -0.04 11.68
C ALA A 64 -37.34 0.05 12.56
N ALA A 65 -37.29 -0.71 13.67
CA ALA A 65 -36.10 -0.78 14.52
C ALA A 65 -34.89 -1.35 13.78
N ILE A 66 -35.10 -2.43 13.00
CA ILE A 66 -34.06 -3.03 12.16
C ILE A 66 -33.59 -2.05 11.08
N LEU A 67 -34.52 -1.37 10.39
CA LEU A 67 -34.21 -0.41 9.34
C LEU A 67 -33.38 0.77 9.86
N MET A 68 -33.75 1.31 11.03
CA MET A 68 -33.02 2.42 11.67
C MET A 68 -31.75 1.98 12.42
N GLY A 69 -31.51 0.66 12.56
CA GLY A 69 -30.38 0.15 13.34
C GLY A 69 -30.46 0.47 14.84
N CYS A 70 -31.67 0.52 15.42
CA CYS A 70 -31.90 0.87 16.81
C CYS A 70 -32.75 -0.18 17.56
N SER A 71 -32.92 -0.01 18.88
CA SER A 71 -33.74 -0.93 19.67
C SER A 71 -35.23 -0.70 19.44
N ARG A 72 -36.04 -1.77 19.52
CA ARG A 72 -37.51 -1.66 19.42
C ARG A 72 -38.11 -0.72 20.47
N GLN A 73 -37.52 -0.69 21.67
CA GLN A 73 -37.93 0.22 22.75
C GLN A 73 -37.70 1.69 22.38
N TYR A 74 -36.63 2.00 21.65
CA TYR A 74 -36.37 3.36 21.20
C TYR A 74 -37.42 3.84 20.19
N ILE A 75 -37.88 2.96 19.29
CA ILE A 75 -39.01 3.27 18.41
C ILE A 75 -40.27 3.59 19.21
N TYR A 76 -40.62 2.76 20.21
CA TYR A 76 -41.76 3.06 21.10
C TYR A 76 -41.61 4.42 21.78
N LYS A 77 -40.41 4.76 22.23
CA LYS A 77 -40.12 6.06 22.85
C LYS A 77 -40.32 7.22 21.87
N LEU A 78 -39.84 7.10 20.64
CA LEU A 78 -40.00 8.15 19.61
C LEU A 78 -41.47 8.38 19.26
N VAL A 79 -42.26 7.31 19.16
CA VAL A 79 -43.70 7.40 18.91
C VAL A 79 -44.43 8.00 20.11
N ALA A 80 -44.10 7.60 21.33
CA ALA A 80 -44.71 8.13 22.56
C ALA A 80 -44.42 9.62 22.78
N ILE A 81 -43.21 10.10 22.40
CA ILE A 81 -42.86 11.52 22.45
C ILE A 81 -43.54 12.31 21.30
N GLY A 82 -44.09 11.62 20.29
CA GLY A 82 -44.72 12.23 19.13
C GLY A 82 -43.73 12.70 18.05
N LYS A 83 -42.45 12.29 18.14
CA LYS A 83 -41.43 12.61 17.13
C LYS A 83 -41.56 11.75 15.87
N LEU A 84 -42.03 10.52 16.03
CA LEU A 84 -42.26 9.59 14.93
C LEU A 84 -43.75 9.29 14.82
N LYS A 85 -44.34 9.53 13.64
CA LYS A 85 -45.74 9.21 13.37
C LYS A 85 -45.92 7.71 13.20
N ALA A 86 -46.97 7.18 13.81
CA ALA A 86 -47.36 5.78 13.67
C ALA A 86 -48.89 5.68 13.58
N SER A 87 -49.37 4.82 12.68
CA SER A 87 -50.80 4.53 12.51
C SER A 87 -51.16 3.26 13.27
N ARG A 88 -52.14 3.34 14.16
CA ARG A 88 -52.70 2.18 14.87
C ARG A 88 -53.93 1.68 14.11
N ILE A 89 -53.87 0.46 13.59
CA ILE A 89 -54.98 -0.18 12.86
C ILE A 89 -55.80 -1.08 13.79
N SER A 90 -55.14 -1.69 14.79
CA SER A 90 -55.78 -2.58 15.77
C SER A 90 -55.07 -2.48 17.11
N ASN A 91 -55.67 -3.04 18.16
CA ASN A 91 -55.07 -3.06 19.49
C ASN A 91 -53.69 -3.74 19.54
N ARG A 92 -53.47 -4.71 18.65
CA ARG A 92 -52.20 -5.45 18.54
C ARG A 92 -51.32 -4.99 17.38
N MET A 93 -51.78 -4.06 16.54
CA MET A 93 -51.13 -3.76 15.27
C MET A 93 -51.00 -2.26 15.01
N ALA A 94 -49.75 -1.82 14.87
CA ALA A 94 -49.39 -0.46 14.52
C ALA A 94 -48.25 -0.49 13.48
N PHE A 95 -48.36 0.41 12.51
CA PHE A 95 -47.40 0.56 11.42
C PHE A 95 -46.81 1.97 11.41
N ILE A 96 -45.58 2.06 10.92
CA ILE A 96 -44.85 3.30 10.68
C ILE A 96 -44.62 3.36 9.18
N ARG A 97 -44.95 4.48 8.54
CA ARG A 97 -44.62 4.67 7.13
C ARG A 97 -43.14 4.99 7.02
N ARG A 98 -42.47 4.42 6.02
CA ARG A 98 -41.06 4.73 5.75
C ARG A 98 -40.84 6.23 5.52
N ALA A 99 -41.77 6.89 4.82
CA ALA A 99 -41.73 8.34 4.61
C ALA A 99 -41.75 9.16 5.92
N ASP A 100 -42.45 8.69 6.96
CA ASP A 100 -42.47 9.38 8.27
C ASP A 100 -41.12 9.26 8.99
N ILE A 101 -40.40 8.15 8.80
CA ILE A 101 -39.03 7.98 9.30
C ILE A 101 -38.08 8.93 8.57
N GLU A 102 -38.17 8.99 7.24
CA GLU A 102 -37.34 9.87 6.41
C GLU A 102 -37.61 11.34 6.72
N GLN A 103 -38.88 11.74 6.86
CA GLN A 103 -39.28 13.10 7.26
C GLN A 103 -38.73 13.48 8.65
N MET A 104 -38.79 12.55 9.61
CA MET A 104 -38.23 12.78 10.96
C MET A 104 -36.71 12.98 10.91
N LEU A 105 -35.99 12.22 10.08
CA LEU A 105 -34.54 12.34 9.94
C LEU A 105 -34.14 13.64 9.22
N GLU A 106 -34.83 13.99 8.14
CA GLU A 106 -34.62 15.24 7.40
C GLU A 106 -34.87 16.47 8.29
N GLY A 107 -35.92 16.43 9.10
CA GLY A 107 -36.28 17.52 10.02
C GLY A 107 -35.37 17.65 11.24
N ASN A 108 -34.47 16.71 11.49
CA ASN A 108 -33.56 16.74 12.65
C ASN A 108 -32.14 16.33 12.26
N PRO A 109 -31.44 17.19 11.47
CA PRO A 109 -30.07 16.95 11.07
C PRO A 109 -29.13 16.90 12.28
N TYR A 110 -28.03 16.18 12.16
CA TYR A 110 -27.05 16.07 13.24
C TYR A 110 -26.39 17.42 13.52
N HIS A 111 -26.58 17.93 14.72
CA HIS A 111 -25.84 19.08 15.22
C HIS A 111 -24.70 18.60 16.13
N ARG A 112 -23.46 18.96 15.77
CA ARG A 112 -22.28 18.64 16.59
C ARG A 112 -22.42 19.34 17.95
N ILE A 113 -22.60 18.55 19.01
CA ILE A 113 -22.59 19.05 20.38
C ILE A 113 -21.13 19.18 20.80
N LEU A 114 -20.62 20.41 20.91
CA LEU A 114 -19.32 20.68 21.52
C LEU A 114 -19.45 20.56 23.05
N PRO A 115 -18.53 19.87 23.75
CA PRO A 115 -18.50 19.87 25.21
C PRO A 115 -18.22 21.30 25.70
N GLY A 116 -19.20 21.94 26.33
CA GLY A 116 -19.01 23.27 26.95
C GLY A 116 -20.23 24.18 26.99
N ASN A 117 -21.21 24.02 26.10
CA ASN A 117 -22.39 24.92 26.06
C ASN A 117 -23.69 24.13 26.21
N THR A 118 -24.10 23.81 27.44
CA THR A 118 -25.49 23.44 27.74
C THR A 118 -26.32 24.70 27.94
N SER A 119 -26.55 25.46 26.87
CA SER A 119 -27.66 26.40 26.82
C SER A 119 -28.90 25.64 26.37
N THR A 120 -29.71 25.20 27.34
CA THR A 120 -31.08 24.72 27.10
C THR A 120 -31.86 25.77 26.29
N PRO A 121 -32.56 25.42 25.19
CA PRO A 121 -33.42 26.37 24.51
C PRO A 121 -34.65 26.64 25.39
N ARG A 122 -34.73 27.86 25.95
CA ARG A 122 -35.98 28.36 26.53
C ARG A 122 -36.98 28.57 25.40
N LYS A 123 -38.20 28.09 25.61
CA LYS A 123 -39.38 28.45 24.82
C LYS A 123 -39.50 29.97 24.76
N SER A 124 -39.65 30.54 23.56
CA SER A 124 -40.37 31.79 23.38
C SER A 124 -40.97 31.92 21.99
N SER A 125 -42.23 32.31 22.04
CA SER A 125 -43.16 32.71 21.00
C SER A 125 -42.72 33.92 20.15
N SER A 126 -43.14 33.87 18.89
CA SER A 126 -43.58 34.97 18.01
C SER A 126 -42.73 36.25 17.80
N SER A 127 -42.48 36.49 16.51
CA SER A 127 -42.66 37.75 15.75
C SER A 127 -41.43 38.60 15.36
N SER A 128 -41.51 39.07 14.11
CA SER A 128 -40.82 40.17 13.40
C SER A 128 -39.48 39.91 12.66
N LEU A 129 -39.55 40.09 11.33
CA LEU A 129 -38.46 40.39 10.38
C LEU A 129 -38.04 41.88 10.50
N PRO A 130 -37.06 42.42 9.72
CA PRO A 130 -35.81 41.89 9.12
C PRO A 130 -34.59 42.80 9.38
N ALA A 131 -33.33 42.33 9.19
CA ALA A 131 -32.23 43.23 8.76
C ALA A 131 -30.98 42.46 8.28
N LYS A 132 -30.66 42.77 7.02
CA LYS A 132 -29.43 42.55 6.27
C LYS A 132 -28.17 42.89 7.09
N ARG A 133 -27.26 41.92 7.27
CA ARG A 133 -25.83 42.17 7.57
C ARG A 133 -24.98 41.13 6.86
N GLU A 134 -24.41 41.54 5.74
CA GLU A 134 -23.21 40.93 5.15
C GLU A 134 -22.08 40.97 6.19
N LYS A 135 -21.47 39.83 6.48
CA LYS A 135 -20.10 39.81 7.01
C LYS A 135 -19.41 38.47 6.73
N ARG A 136 -18.50 38.53 5.76
CA ARG A 136 -17.27 37.75 5.61
C ARG A 136 -17.40 36.23 5.55
N GLU A 137 -17.51 35.76 4.31
CA GLU A 137 -16.84 34.52 3.90
C GLU A 137 -15.33 34.65 4.16
N LYS A 138 -14.80 33.82 5.07
CA LYS A 138 -13.54 33.11 4.91
C LYS A 138 -13.26 32.17 6.09
N GLU A 139 -12.90 30.95 5.70
CA GLU A 139 -12.00 30.01 6.40
C GLU A 139 -12.58 29.23 7.59
N SER A 140 -13.34 28.18 7.25
CA SER A 140 -12.87 26.80 7.52
C SER A 140 -13.62 25.82 6.62
N GLU A 141 -13.57 26.05 5.31
CA GLU A 141 -13.67 24.94 4.37
C GLU A 141 -12.30 24.24 4.45
N GLU A 142 -12.07 23.45 5.51
CA GLU A 142 -11.11 22.37 5.40
C GLU A 142 -11.71 21.44 4.34
N VAL A 143 -11.44 21.75 3.07
CA VAL A 143 -11.48 20.80 1.99
C VAL A 143 -10.66 19.65 2.51
N LEU A 144 -11.33 18.57 2.91
CA LEU A 144 -10.62 17.36 3.31
C LEU A 144 -9.88 16.92 2.06
N ASP A 145 -8.61 17.27 2.04
CA ASP A 145 -7.71 17.08 0.93
C ASP A 145 -7.49 15.58 0.81
N PHE A 146 -8.29 14.96 -0.06
CA PHE A 146 -8.18 13.56 -0.42
C PHE A 146 -7.70 13.44 -1.87
N TYR A 147 -6.82 12.48 -2.13
CA TYR A 147 -6.54 11.99 -3.47
C TYR A 147 -7.46 10.81 -3.80
N SER A 148 -8.01 10.79 -5.00
CA SER A 148 -8.59 9.59 -5.58
C SER A 148 -7.50 8.54 -5.82
N GLY A 149 -7.82 7.25 -5.69
CA GLY A 149 -6.87 6.20 -6.02
C GLY A 149 -6.32 6.28 -7.44
N GLU A 150 -7.10 6.77 -8.40
CA GLU A 150 -6.65 7.03 -9.77
C GLU A 150 -5.66 8.20 -9.85
N GLU A 151 -5.89 9.26 -9.08
CA GLU A 151 -4.99 10.43 -9.00
C GLU A 151 -3.65 10.03 -8.39
N VAL A 152 -3.64 9.24 -7.30
CA VAL A 152 -2.39 8.75 -6.69
C VAL A 152 -1.61 7.89 -7.69
N MET A 153 -2.29 7.03 -8.45
CA MET A 153 -1.64 6.19 -9.45
C MET A 153 -0.99 7.01 -10.57
N SER A 154 -1.65 8.09 -11.00
CA SER A 154 -1.16 8.96 -12.08
C SER A 154 -0.04 9.89 -11.60
N LEU A 155 -0.22 10.57 -10.47
CA LEU A 155 0.76 11.52 -9.91
C LEU A 155 2.06 10.82 -9.53
N PHE A 156 1.97 9.70 -8.81
CA PHE A 156 3.13 8.98 -8.30
C PHE A 156 3.57 7.81 -9.19
N LYS A 157 2.91 7.63 -10.35
CA LYS A 157 3.21 6.57 -11.33
C LYS A 157 3.27 5.16 -10.72
N VAL A 158 2.36 4.86 -9.79
CA VAL A 158 2.32 3.58 -9.06
C VAL A 158 1.23 2.63 -9.58
N LYS A 159 1.48 1.31 -9.47
CA LYS A 159 0.46 0.29 -9.79
C LYS A 159 -0.60 0.19 -8.69
N GLN A 160 -1.85 -0.06 -9.08
CA GLN A 160 -3.00 -0.22 -8.18
C GLN A 160 -2.77 -1.22 -7.04
N SER A 161 -2.32 -2.45 -7.36
CA SER A 161 -2.06 -3.49 -6.35
C SER A 161 -0.96 -3.08 -5.36
N TRP A 162 0.04 -2.33 -5.82
CA TRP A 162 1.10 -1.82 -4.96
C TRP A 162 0.57 -0.70 -4.06
N LEU A 163 -0.23 0.22 -4.58
CA LEU A 163 -0.87 1.28 -3.80
C LEU A 163 -1.72 0.67 -2.67
N TYR A 164 -2.57 -0.31 -2.98
CA TYR A 164 -3.44 -0.94 -1.99
C TYR A 164 -2.68 -1.70 -0.91
N THR A 165 -1.65 -2.46 -1.30
CA THR A 165 -0.84 -3.20 -0.32
C THR A 165 0.05 -2.28 0.50
N SER A 166 0.56 -1.19 -0.08
CA SER A 166 1.40 -0.21 0.62
C SER A 166 0.58 0.67 1.55
N ALA A 167 -0.60 1.14 1.14
CA ALA A 167 -1.50 1.89 2.01
C ALA A 167 -1.91 1.07 3.25
N LYS A 168 -2.16 -0.23 3.08
CA LYS A 168 -2.46 -1.14 4.19
C LYS A 168 -1.26 -1.37 5.12
N ARG A 169 -0.05 -1.52 4.58
CA ARG A 169 1.18 -1.74 5.37
C ARG A 169 1.58 -0.50 6.18
N ASN A 170 1.39 0.69 5.61
CA ASN A 170 1.79 1.95 6.23
C ASN A 170 0.63 2.66 6.94
N HIS A 171 -0.50 1.96 7.15
CA HIS A 171 -1.67 2.48 7.86
C HIS A 171 -2.20 3.83 7.33
N ILE A 172 -2.13 4.04 6.01
CA ILE A 172 -2.63 5.26 5.37
C ILE A 172 -4.17 5.28 5.50
N PRO A 173 -4.78 6.37 6.01
CA PRO A 173 -6.23 6.48 6.12
C PRO A 173 -6.92 6.36 4.74
N ILE A 174 -7.93 5.47 4.65
CA ILE A 174 -8.69 5.20 3.42
C ILE A 174 -10.16 5.50 3.65
N CYS A 175 -10.77 6.30 2.76
CA CYS A 175 -12.21 6.52 2.70
C CYS A 175 -12.77 5.87 1.43
N ARG A 176 -13.88 5.15 1.54
CA ARG A 176 -14.54 4.52 0.39
C ARG A 176 -15.85 5.25 0.08
N ILE A 177 -15.91 5.91 -1.07
CA ILE A 177 -17.08 6.69 -1.54
C ILE A 177 -17.48 6.14 -2.90
N ALA A 178 -18.76 5.75 -3.07
CA ALA A 178 -19.31 5.20 -4.32
C ALA A 178 -18.47 4.04 -4.91
N GLY A 179 -17.89 3.19 -4.05
CA GLY A 179 -17.07 2.06 -4.47
C GLY A 179 -15.62 2.39 -4.83
N LYS A 180 -15.23 3.67 -4.91
CA LYS A 180 -13.86 4.15 -5.14
C LYS A 180 -13.13 4.41 -3.82
N ASN A 181 -11.82 4.25 -3.82
CA ASN A 181 -10.95 4.49 -2.65
C ASN A 181 -10.31 5.88 -2.74
N TYR A 182 -10.36 6.61 -1.64
CA TYR A 182 -9.78 7.94 -1.44
C TYR A 182 -8.77 7.89 -0.30
N TYR A 183 -7.67 8.61 -0.44
CA TYR A 183 -6.55 8.64 0.50
C TYR A 183 -6.30 10.06 0.98
N SER A 184 -5.92 10.23 2.24
CA SER A 184 -5.52 11.55 2.78
C SER A 184 -4.28 12.07 2.05
N LYS A 185 -4.33 13.29 1.49
CA LYS A 185 -3.18 13.90 0.79
C LYS A 185 -1.96 13.98 1.71
N LYS A 186 -2.12 14.49 2.94
CA LYS A 186 -1.03 14.58 3.94
C LYS A 186 -0.25 13.28 4.12
N HIS A 187 -0.95 12.15 4.27
CA HIS A 187 -0.32 10.86 4.50
C HIS A 187 0.30 10.27 3.23
N ILE A 188 -0.28 10.56 2.06
CA ILE A 188 0.28 10.18 0.77
C ILE A 188 1.54 11.01 0.50
N ASP A 189 1.48 12.32 0.70
CA ASP A 189 2.59 13.24 0.50
C ASP A 189 3.70 13.02 1.53
N GLU A 190 3.41 12.61 2.76
CA GLU A 190 4.45 12.19 3.72
C GLU A 190 5.08 10.85 3.29
N PHE A 191 4.26 9.90 2.82
CA PHE A 191 4.75 8.60 2.37
C PHE A 191 5.59 8.68 1.09
N PHE A 192 5.23 9.58 0.16
CA PHE A 192 5.96 9.79 -1.09
C PHE A 192 6.97 10.95 -1.01
N GLY A 193 6.82 11.90 -0.09
CA GLY A 193 7.64 13.12 0.05
C GLY A 193 9.03 12.89 0.60
N VAL A 194 9.29 11.71 1.19
CA VAL A 194 10.66 11.23 1.44
C VAL A 194 11.43 11.04 0.11
N ALA A 195 10.76 11.05 -1.05
CA ALA A 195 11.36 10.93 -2.37
C ALA A 195 11.73 12.27 -3.04
N VAL A 196 11.66 13.41 -2.34
CA VAL A 196 11.93 14.73 -2.95
C VAL A 196 13.35 14.84 -3.53
N ASP A 197 14.33 14.07 -3.04
CA ASP A 197 15.69 14.00 -3.60
C ASP A 197 15.79 13.22 -4.94
N ILE A 198 14.71 12.54 -5.37
CA ILE A 198 14.69 11.78 -6.64
C ILE A 198 14.56 12.72 -7.85
N SER A 199 14.07 13.95 -7.65
CA SER A 199 13.84 14.93 -8.73
C SER A 199 15.13 15.58 -9.23
N GLU A 200 16.21 15.57 -8.44
CA GLU A 200 17.52 16.13 -8.86
C GLU A 200 18.27 15.22 -9.83
N ILE A 201 17.86 13.95 -9.92
CA ILE A 201 18.50 12.96 -10.79
C ILE A 201 17.82 13.00 -12.16
N THR A 202 18.54 13.53 -13.15
CA THR A 202 18.05 13.66 -14.53
C THR A 202 18.03 12.32 -15.29
N ASP A 203 19.02 11.47 -15.04
CA ASP A 203 19.29 10.30 -15.88
C ASP A 203 18.96 8.98 -15.15
N TRP A 204 17.97 8.27 -15.68
CA TRP A 204 17.45 7.01 -15.16
C TRP A 204 17.60 5.89 -16.19
N LEU A 205 18.15 4.75 -15.78
CA LEU A 205 18.30 3.56 -16.63
C LEU A 205 17.42 2.41 -16.16
N LEU A 206 16.86 1.64 -17.11
CA LEU A 206 16.17 0.38 -16.84
C LEU A 206 17.16 -0.75 -16.53
N THR A 207 16.65 -1.83 -15.93
CA THR A 207 17.42 -3.05 -15.70
C THR A 207 18.10 -3.59 -16.96
N GLU A 208 17.42 -3.52 -18.11
CA GLU A 208 17.91 -4.04 -19.40
C GLU A 208 19.05 -3.16 -19.93
N GLU A 209 18.87 -1.84 -19.93
CA GLU A 209 19.89 -0.87 -20.33
C GLU A 209 21.14 -0.92 -19.43
N VAL A 210 20.96 -1.18 -18.14
CA VAL A 210 22.09 -1.38 -17.22
C VAL A 210 22.84 -2.68 -17.52
N GLU A 211 22.14 -3.72 -17.94
CA GLU A 211 22.77 -4.97 -18.37
C GLU A 211 23.58 -4.77 -19.66
N GLU A 212 23.10 -3.97 -20.61
CA GLU A 212 23.85 -3.64 -21.83
C GLU A 212 25.06 -2.74 -21.58
N LEU A 213 24.87 -1.62 -20.88
CA LEU A 213 25.94 -0.62 -20.68
C LEU A 213 27.01 -1.09 -19.68
N PHE A 214 26.60 -1.80 -18.63
CA PHE A 214 27.49 -2.21 -17.56
C PHE A 214 27.70 -3.72 -17.49
N GLY A 215 27.06 -4.55 -18.32
CA GLY A 215 27.22 -6.01 -18.26
C GLY A 215 26.77 -6.60 -16.92
N MET A 216 25.87 -5.94 -16.19
CA MET A 216 25.39 -6.42 -14.89
C MET A 216 24.12 -7.23 -15.03
N LYS A 217 24.18 -8.49 -14.58
CA LYS A 217 22.96 -9.28 -14.43
C LYS A 217 21.99 -8.62 -13.44
N PRO A 218 20.66 -8.70 -13.65
CA PRO A 218 19.67 -8.03 -12.81
C PRO A 218 19.76 -8.36 -11.32
N THR A 219 20.18 -9.58 -10.95
CA THR A 219 20.38 -10.00 -9.56
C THR A 219 21.59 -9.31 -8.92
N ALA A 220 22.69 -9.20 -9.64
CA ALA A 220 23.89 -8.49 -9.20
C ALA A 220 23.62 -6.99 -9.05
N LEU A 221 22.88 -6.41 -10.00
CA LEU A 221 22.46 -5.00 -9.95
C LEU A 221 21.68 -4.68 -8.67
N ARG A 222 20.69 -5.50 -8.31
CA ARG A 222 19.92 -5.30 -7.06
C ARG A 222 20.78 -5.35 -5.79
N ALA A 223 21.72 -6.30 -5.74
CA ALA A 223 22.63 -6.41 -4.60
C ALA A 223 23.59 -5.20 -4.54
N TYR A 224 24.06 -4.75 -5.71
CA TYR A 224 24.96 -3.61 -5.83
C TYR A 224 24.31 -2.30 -5.40
N THR A 225 23.10 -2.03 -5.89
CA THR A 225 22.36 -0.80 -5.57
C THR A 225 22.02 -0.73 -4.08
N TYR A 226 21.66 -1.85 -3.47
CA TYR A 226 21.43 -1.92 -2.02
C TYR A 226 22.68 -1.62 -1.19
N ARG A 227 23.84 -2.19 -1.58
CA ARG A 227 25.12 -2.02 -0.88
C ARG A 227 25.62 -0.58 -0.96
N HIS A 228 25.50 0.03 -2.12
CA HIS A 228 26.02 1.38 -2.38
C HIS A 228 24.98 2.48 -2.22
N LYS A 229 23.77 2.14 -1.73
CA LYS A 229 22.66 3.09 -1.52
C LYS A 229 22.34 3.93 -2.75
N ILE A 230 22.40 3.30 -3.93
CA ILE A 230 22.11 3.97 -5.19
C ILE A 230 20.62 4.32 -5.23
N PRO A 231 20.25 5.57 -5.52
CA PRO A 231 18.86 5.96 -5.67
C PRO A 231 18.15 5.11 -6.74
N THR A 232 16.98 4.57 -6.37
CA THR A 232 16.14 3.78 -7.28
C THR A 232 14.75 4.37 -7.36
N LYS A 233 14.22 4.49 -8.58
CA LYS A 233 12.87 4.95 -8.85
C LYS A 233 12.04 3.81 -9.39
N ARG A 234 10.78 3.69 -8.94
CA ARG A 234 9.89 2.63 -9.41
C ARG A 234 8.66 3.23 -10.07
N GLU A 235 8.60 3.17 -11.39
CA GLU A 235 7.44 3.63 -12.16
C GLU A 235 6.72 2.41 -12.77
N TYR A 236 5.42 2.29 -12.52
CA TYR A 236 4.55 1.22 -13.05
C TYR A 236 5.11 -0.21 -12.90
N GLY A 237 5.86 -0.46 -11.83
CA GLY A 237 6.46 -1.76 -11.56
C GLY A 237 7.77 -2.05 -12.31
N ARG A 238 8.25 -1.12 -13.14
CA ARG A 238 9.63 -1.09 -13.64
C ARG A 238 10.52 -0.36 -12.65
N THR A 239 11.73 -0.85 -12.47
CA THR A 239 12.72 -0.24 -11.56
C THR A 239 13.77 0.44 -12.41
N TYR A 240 13.97 1.72 -12.13
CA TYR A 240 14.95 2.58 -12.75
C TYR A 240 16.06 2.88 -11.74
N TYR A 241 17.28 2.99 -12.24
CA TYR A 241 18.47 3.24 -11.46
C TYR A 241 19.13 4.53 -11.94
N SER A 242 19.69 5.30 -11.01
CA SER A 242 20.42 6.51 -11.37
C SER A 242 21.67 6.18 -12.19
N LYS A 243 21.77 6.74 -13.39
CA LYS A 243 22.92 6.56 -14.29
C LYS A 243 24.18 7.21 -13.73
N SER A 244 24.08 8.42 -13.20
CA SER A 244 25.22 9.17 -12.64
C SER A 244 25.90 8.39 -11.52
N HIS A 245 25.12 7.93 -10.54
CA HIS A 245 25.64 7.14 -9.43
C HIS A 245 26.25 5.81 -9.87
N LEU A 246 25.68 5.16 -10.89
CA LEU A 246 26.26 3.94 -11.48
C LEU A 246 27.58 4.21 -12.19
N ASN A 247 27.68 5.32 -12.93
CA ASN A 247 28.90 5.75 -13.60
C ASN A 247 30.01 6.11 -12.61
N GLU A 248 29.70 6.91 -11.57
CA GLU A 248 30.67 7.35 -10.57
C GLU A 248 31.31 6.19 -9.81
N LEU A 249 30.48 5.21 -9.42
CA LEU A 249 30.93 4.06 -8.61
C LEU A 249 31.69 3.03 -9.43
N ARG A 250 31.34 2.84 -10.69
CA ARG A 250 31.97 1.83 -11.52
C ARG A 250 33.11 2.36 -12.38
N ARG A 251 33.07 3.65 -12.74
CA ARG A 251 34.07 4.31 -13.61
C ARG A 251 34.43 3.46 -14.82
N THR A 252 33.43 2.98 -15.56
CA THR A 252 33.63 2.15 -16.77
C THR A 252 34.53 2.81 -17.81
N ASP A 253 34.59 4.14 -17.81
CA ASP A 253 35.45 4.94 -18.68
C ASP A 253 36.94 4.59 -18.52
N LEU A 254 37.38 4.22 -17.30
CA LEU A 254 38.77 3.83 -17.03
C LEU A 254 39.16 2.51 -17.70
N VAL A 255 38.20 1.65 -18.06
CA VAL A 255 38.49 0.37 -18.74
C VAL A 255 38.99 0.60 -20.16
N ASN A 256 38.61 1.71 -20.78
CA ASN A 256 38.97 2.06 -22.14
C ASN A 256 40.11 3.10 -22.21
N ASP A 257 40.64 3.54 -21.06
CA ASP A 257 41.72 4.51 -20.99
C ASP A 257 43.06 3.84 -21.32
N GLU A 258 43.79 4.37 -22.30
CA GLU A 258 45.07 3.85 -22.79
C GLU A 258 46.17 3.82 -21.72
N ARG A 259 45.97 4.53 -20.61
CA ARG A 259 46.89 4.59 -19.46
C ARG A 259 46.85 3.34 -18.59
N TYR A 260 45.82 2.50 -18.74
CA TYR A 260 45.66 1.29 -17.94
C TYR A 260 45.68 0.03 -18.80
N TYR A 261 46.31 -1.01 -18.26
CA TYR A 261 46.19 -2.36 -18.78
C TYR A 261 45.25 -3.21 -17.93
N THR A 262 44.38 -3.95 -18.60
CA THR A 262 43.66 -5.06 -17.98
C THR A 262 44.61 -6.25 -17.79
N VAL A 263 44.35 -7.07 -16.77
CA VAL A 263 45.13 -8.30 -16.55
C VAL A 263 45.15 -9.18 -17.81
N GLU A 264 44.04 -9.29 -18.54
CA GLU A 264 43.94 -10.05 -19.80
C GLU A 264 44.89 -9.52 -20.88
N GLN A 265 44.99 -8.20 -21.04
CA GLN A 265 45.95 -7.59 -21.97
C GLN A 265 47.40 -7.88 -21.56
N VAL A 266 47.73 -7.79 -20.27
CA VAL A 266 49.08 -8.13 -19.77
C VAL A 266 49.41 -9.60 -20.03
N GLN A 267 48.44 -10.52 -19.89
CA GLN A 267 48.61 -11.93 -20.24
C GLN A 267 48.94 -12.11 -21.73
N GLN A 268 48.25 -11.39 -22.62
CA GLN A 268 48.47 -11.46 -24.07
C GLN A 268 49.83 -10.87 -24.49
N ILE A 269 50.20 -9.72 -23.92
CA ILE A 269 51.44 -9.01 -24.29
C ILE A 269 52.68 -9.75 -23.77
N TYR A 270 52.66 -10.21 -22.51
CA TYR A 270 53.85 -10.77 -21.85
C TYR A 270 53.82 -12.30 -21.70
N GLY A 271 52.76 -12.97 -22.15
CA GLY A 271 52.63 -14.44 -22.08
C GLY A 271 52.57 -14.99 -20.65
N LEU A 272 52.18 -14.18 -19.67
CA LEU A 272 52.15 -14.57 -18.26
C LEU A 272 50.79 -15.16 -17.86
N SER A 273 50.79 -16.05 -16.85
CA SER A 273 49.55 -16.51 -16.22
C SER A 273 48.95 -15.42 -15.32
N SER A 274 47.62 -15.40 -15.16
CA SER A 274 46.92 -14.44 -14.30
C SER A 274 47.38 -14.51 -12.84
N ALA A 275 47.71 -15.72 -12.36
CA ALA A 275 48.27 -15.94 -11.03
C ALA A 275 49.65 -15.29 -10.87
N ASN A 276 50.52 -15.42 -11.87
CA ASN A 276 51.84 -14.78 -11.87
C ASN A 276 51.71 -13.26 -11.88
N ILE A 277 50.80 -12.71 -12.69
CA ILE A 277 50.54 -11.25 -12.72
C ILE A 277 50.06 -10.78 -11.35
N CYS A 278 49.13 -11.49 -10.71
CA CYS A 278 48.65 -11.15 -9.37
C CYS A 278 49.78 -11.15 -8.33
N HIS A 279 50.70 -12.12 -8.41
CA HIS A 279 51.88 -12.18 -7.55
C HIS A 279 52.82 -11.00 -7.78
N ILE A 280 53.13 -10.67 -9.04
CA ILE A 280 53.99 -9.53 -9.40
C ILE A 280 53.40 -8.22 -8.90
N VAL A 281 52.11 -7.99 -9.12
CA VAL A 281 51.39 -6.80 -8.64
C VAL A 281 51.51 -6.67 -7.12
N LYS A 282 51.41 -7.79 -6.39
CA LYS A 282 51.54 -7.82 -4.93
C LYS A 282 52.97 -7.53 -4.45
N VAL A 283 53.98 -8.12 -5.08
CA VAL A 283 55.39 -8.01 -4.66
C VAL A 283 55.99 -6.65 -5.05
N LYS A 284 55.65 -6.15 -6.23
CA LYS A 284 56.19 -4.89 -6.78
C LYS A 284 55.32 -3.68 -6.46
N HIS A 285 54.29 -3.86 -5.62
CA HIS A 285 53.39 -2.79 -5.17
C HIS A 285 52.81 -1.95 -6.31
N ILE A 286 52.38 -2.61 -7.40
CA ILE A 286 51.74 -1.92 -8.53
C ILE A 286 50.35 -1.46 -8.10
N GLU A 287 50.03 -0.19 -8.36
CA GLU A 287 48.69 0.34 -8.10
C GLU A 287 47.65 -0.39 -8.95
N LYS A 288 46.59 -0.86 -8.29
CA LYS A 288 45.48 -1.54 -8.96
C LYS A 288 44.15 -0.84 -8.66
N ILE A 289 43.41 -0.57 -9.71
CA ILE A 289 42.04 -0.04 -9.62
C ILE A 289 41.09 -1.16 -10.00
N LYS A 290 40.14 -1.47 -9.10
CA LYS A 290 39.14 -2.50 -9.36
C LYS A 290 37.91 -1.89 -10.01
N VAL A 291 37.64 -2.26 -11.25
CA VAL A 291 36.44 -1.86 -12.01
C VAL A 291 35.59 -3.08 -12.31
N GLY A 292 34.55 -3.28 -11.51
CA GLY A 292 33.70 -4.47 -11.58
C GLY A 292 34.49 -5.76 -11.25
N VAL A 293 34.59 -6.67 -12.23
CA VAL A 293 35.34 -7.94 -12.12
C VAL A 293 36.81 -7.77 -12.56
N LYS A 294 37.11 -6.70 -13.33
CA LYS A 294 38.43 -6.47 -13.91
C LYS A 294 39.30 -5.67 -12.94
N ASN A 295 40.58 -6.02 -12.90
CA ASN A 295 41.61 -5.20 -12.26
C ASN A 295 42.37 -4.47 -13.35
N LEU A 296 42.44 -3.15 -13.22
CA LEU A 296 43.22 -2.26 -14.07
C LEU A 296 44.53 -1.95 -13.37
N LEU A 297 45.63 -2.06 -14.12
CA LEU A 297 46.99 -1.80 -13.68
C LEU A 297 47.53 -0.61 -14.46
N LEU A 298 48.27 0.27 -13.80
CA LEU A 298 48.87 1.41 -14.48
C LEU A 298 49.90 0.91 -15.50
N ARG A 299 49.75 1.32 -16.76
CA ARG A 299 50.59 0.85 -17.87
C ARG A 299 52.07 1.11 -17.63
N SER A 300 52.42 2.32 -17.19
CA SER A 300 53.81 2.72 -16.90
C SER A 300 54.46 1.85 -15.81
N ASP A 301 53.71 1.47 -14.79
CA ASP A 301 54.21 0.61 -13.71
C ASP A 301 54.41 -0.83 -14.17
N VAL A 302 53.48 -1.35 -14.99
CA VAL A 302 53.60 -2.69 -15.57
C VAL A 302 54.81 -2.76 -16.50
N GLU A 303 54.95 -1.80 -17.41
CA GLU A 303 56.08 -1.75 -18.36
C GLU A 303 57.42 -1.65 -17.62
N ARG A 304 57.51 -0.80 -16.57
CA ARG A 304 58.71 -0.67 -15.74
C ARG A 304 59.09 -1.98 -15.05
N VAL A 305 58.12 -2.64 -14.41
CA VAL A 305 58.36 -3.90 -13.68
C VAL A 305 58.73 -5.04 -14.63
N MET A 306 58.14 -5.09 -15.83
CA MET A 306 58.50 -6.10 -16.83
C MET A 306 59.88 -5.84 -17.44
N ALA A 307 60.27 -4.57 -17.63
CA ALA A 307 61.61 -4.22 -18.10
C ALA A 307 62.71 -4.57 -17.08
N GLU A 308 62.46 -4.38 -15.78
CA GLU A 308 63.36 -4.82 -14.70
C GLU A 308 63.56 -6.34 -14.66
N ARG A 309 62.57 -7.11 -15.11
CA ARG A 309 62.62 -8.58 -15.09
C ARG A 309 63.40 -9.17 -16.26
N ASN A 310 63.50 -8.43 -17.37
CA ASN A 310 64.22 -8.84 -18.58
C ASN A 310 65.70 -8.42 -18.58
N LYS A 311 66.16 -7.72 -17.53
CA LYS A 311 67.58 -7.46 -17.25
C LYS A 311 68.12 -8.55 -16.32
#